data_AF-A0A845AGI1-F1
#
_entry.id   AF-A0A845AGI1-F1
#
_cell.length_a   1.000
_cell.length_b   1.000
_cell.length_c   1.000
_cell.angle_alpha   90.00
_cell.angle_beta   90.00
_cell.angle_gamma   90.00
#
_symmetry.space_group_name_H-M   'P 1'
#
loop_
_entity.id
_entity.type
_entity.pdbx_description
1 polymer ?
#
loop_
_entity_poly.entity_id
_entity_poly.type
_entity_poly.pdbx_seq_one_letter_code
_entity_poly.pdbx_strand_id
1 'polypeptide(L)'
;MFFYQNLYGSRVFFDELGPPWPKHPCTDNSAPKGSGRKIGRQPAYVGQIRKSGDWIALRFVGFKSEDDWTVLSFEVIETDEYVRVLAHERVSIPRDFPAYMLPWDRKDYTEIEFLDRGLSPHRLWGWKYGSYFAQTAAGCLRRRRAQEAQRQRTAK
;
A
#
# COMPACT_ATOMS: atom_id res chain seq x y z
N MET A 1 8.99 -10.37 -35.02
CA MET A 1 8.57 -10.43 -33.61
C MET A 1 8.67 -11.85 -33.11
N PHE A 2 9.61 -12.09 -32.20
CA PHE A 2 9.90 -13.40 -31.61
C PHE A 2 9.56 -13.38 -30.12
N PHE A 3 9.14 -14.54 -29.62
CA PHE A 3 8.61 -14.70 -28.28
C PHE A 3 9.37 -15.81 -27.55
N TYR A 4 9.86 -15.51 -26.36
CA TYR A 4 10.43 -16.50 -25.45
C TYR A 4 9.68 -16.49 -24.14
N GLN A 5 9.26 -17.68 -23.70
CA GLN A 5 8.68 -17.90 -22.38
C GLN A 5 9.37 -19.07 -21.69
N ASN A 6 9.80 -18.88 -20.44
CA ASN A 6 10.35 -19.97 -19.64
C ASN A 6 9.24 -20.74 -18.88
N LEU A 7 9.61 -21.90 -18.32
CA LEU A 7 8.72 -22.75 -17.52
C LEU A 7 8.19 -22.07 -16.23
N TYR A 8 8.87 -21.01 -15.77
CA TYR A 8 8.51 -20.22 -14.60
C TYR A 8 7.66 -18.97 -14.94
N GLY A 9 7.23 -18.83 -16.20
CA GLY A 9 6.31 -17.78 -16.65
C GLY A 9 6.95 -16.44 -17.04
N SER A 10 8.27 -16.30 -17.00
CA SER A 10 8.98 -15.12 -17.51
C SER A 10 8.87 -15.04 -19.02
N ARG A 11 8.64 -13.84 -19.57
CA ARG A 11 8.44 -13.60 -21.01
C ARG A 11 9.34 -12.48 -21.51
N VAL A 12 9.95 -12.66 -22.68
CA VAL A 12 10.75 -11.65 -23.38
C VAL A 12 10.32 -11.60 -24.83
N PHE A 13 10.19 -10.38 -25.36
CA PHE A 13 9.90 -10.12 -26.77
C PHE A 13 11.16 -9.61 -27.45
N PHE A 14 11.47 -10.16 -28.62
CA PHE A 14 12.57 -9.70 -29.47
C PHE A 14 12.00 -9.23 -30.80
N ASP A 15 12.44 -8.07 -31.27
CA ASP A 15 12.04 -7.59 -32.59
C ASP A 15 12.65 -8.47 -33.68
N GLU A 16 13.93 -8.82 -33.54
CA GLU A 16 14.70 -9.67 -34.47
C GLU A 16 15.56 -10.70 -33.72
N LEU A 17 15.67 -11.93 -34.25
CA LEU A 17 16.56 -12.98 -33.74
C LEU A 17 17.80 -13.08 -34.64
N GLY A 18 18.93 -12.59 -34.16
CA GLY A 18 20.23 -12.70 -34.83
C GLY A 18 21.16 -11.55 -34.46
N PRO A 19 22.50 -11.75 -34.50
CA PRO A 19 23.45 -10.65 -34.32
C PRO A 19 23.30 -9.60 -35.44
N PRO A 20 23.49 -8.30 -35.17
CA PRO A 20 23.93 -7.69 -33.92
C PRO A 20 22.77 -7.50 -32.94
N TRP A 21 22.88 -8.11 -31.75
CA TRP A 21 21.87 -8.00 -30.71
C TRP A 21 21.69 -6.54 -30.29
N PRO A 22 20.51 -5.93 -30.49
CA PRO A 22 20.27 -4.56 -30.06
C PRO A 22 20.44 -4.49 -28.54
N LYS A 23 21.46 -3.76 -28.09
CA LYS A 23 21.66 -3.46 -26.66
C LYS A 23 20.55 -2.51 -26.26
N HIS A 24 19.64 -2.97 -25.42
CA HIS A 24 18.57 -2.14 -24.89
C HIS A 24 19.18 -1.00 -24.05
N PRO A 25 18.69 0.26 -24.16
CA PRO A 25 19.28 1.41 -23.47
C PRO A 25 19.21 1.36 -21.92
N CYS A 26 18.59 0.33 -21.34
CA CYS A 26 18.67 0.07 -19.90
C CYS A 26 20.04 -0.47 -19.44
N THR A 27 20.94 -0.83 -20.37
CA THR A 27 22.28 -1.39 -20.04
C THR A 27 23.44 -0.43 -20.35
N ASP A 28 23.16 0.77 -20.87
CA ASP A 28 24.20 1.76 -21.16
C ASP A 28 24.50 2.59 -19.90
N ASN A 29 25.39 2.07 -19.05
CA ASN A 29 25.84 2.72 -17.82
C ASN A 29 26.78 3.91 -18.14
N SER A 30 26.26 4.95 -18.79
CA SER A 30 26.91 6.26 -18.83
C SER A 30 26.62 6.98 -17.51
N ALA A 31 27.38 6.67 -16.45
CA ALA A 31 27.27 7.33 -15.17
C ALA A 31 27.74 8.80 -15.27
N PRO A 32 26.91 9.82 -14.97
CA PRO A 32 27.39 11.18 -14.83
C PRO A 32 28.12 11.34 -13.48
N LYS A 33 29.40 11.70 -13.53
CA LYS A 33 30.16 12.14 -12.36
C LYS A 33 29.70 13.54 -11.96
N GLY A 34 29.21 13.68 -10.72
CA GLY A 34 29.21 14.96 -10.00
C GLY A 34 27.83 15.51 -9.63
N SER A 35 27.43 15.28 -8.38
CA SER A 35 27.20 16.30 -7.35
C SER A 35 26.23 15.75 -6.32
N GLY A 36 26.60 15.87 -5.05
CA GLY A 36 25.88 15.25 -3.94
C GLY A 36 24.42 15.70 -3.88
N ARG A 37 23.51 14.75 -4.10
CA ARG A 37 22.12 14.87 -3.65
C ARG A 37 21.84 13.66 -2.79
N LYS A 38 21.46 13.92 -1.53
CA LYS A 38 21.17 12.90 -0.52
C LYS A 38 20.31 11.80 -1.15
N ILE A 39 20.86 10.60 -1.24
CA ILE A 39 20.15 9.40 -1.68
C ILE A 39 19.09 9.14 -0.59
N GLY A 40 17.90 9.70 -0.79
CA GLY A 40 16.70 9.15 -0.18
C GLY A 40 16.68 7.68 -0.56
N ARG A 41 16.56 6.80 0.45
CA ARG A 41 16.37 5.36 0.25
C ARG A 41 15.18 5.17 -0.68
N GLN A 42 15.42 5.05 -1.97
CA GLN A 42 14.41 4.47 -2.85
C GLN A 42 14.41 2.98 -2.50
N PRO A 43 13.34 2.44 -1.90
CA PRO A 43 13.22 1.00 -1.81
C PRO A 43 13.31 0.48 -3.25
N ALA A 44 14.11 -0.57 -3.44
CA ALA A 44 14.29 -1.21 -4.73
C ALA A 44 12.90 -1.53 -5.30
N TYR A 45 12.47 -0.71 -6.25
CA TYR A 45 11.23 -0.90 -6.97
C TYR A 45 11.41 -2.13 -7.85
N VAL A 46 11.15 -3.30 -7.28
CA VAL A 46 10.92 -4.52 -8.05
C VAL A 46 9.71 -4.20 -8.92
N GLY A 47 9.91 -4.31 -10.24
CA GLY A 47 9.14 -3.58 -11.25
C GLY A 47 7.63 -3.72 -11.15
N GLN A 48 6.94 -2.76 -11.76
CA GLN A 48 5.48 -2.64 -11.90
C GLN A 48 4.78 -4.01 -12.02
N ILE A 49 4.41 -4.61 -10.89
CA ILE A 49 3.25 -5.49 -10.85
C ILE A 49 2.06 -4.53 -10.88
N ARG A 50 1.73 -4.01 -12.06
CA ARG A 50 0.46 -3.30 -12.23
C ARG A 50 -0.62 -4.37 -12.21
N LYS A 51 -1.37 -4.42 -11.12
CA LYS A 51 -2.58 -5.22 -11.05
C LYS A 51 -3.55 -4.66 -12.10
N SER A 52 -4.07 -5.51 -13.00
CA SER A 52 -4.98 -5.06 -14.05
C SER A 52 -6.29 -4.55 -13.46
N GLY A 53 -6.82 -3.45 -14.00
CA GLY A 53 -8.08 -2.82 -13.58
C GLY A 53 -7.87 -1.54 -12.77
N ASP A 54 -8.86 -1.14 -11.99
CA ASP A 54 -8.89 0.14 -11.26
C ASP A 54 -8.07 0.13 -9.95
N TRP A 55 -7.12 -0.79 -9.80
CA TRP A 55 -6.33 -0.92 -8.58
C TRP A 55 -5.33 0.22 -8.43
N ILE A 56 -5.39 0.91 -7.30
CA ILE A 56 -4.54 2.03 -6.93
C ILE A 56 -3.35 1.48 -6.14
N ALA A 57 -2.12 1.77 -6.60
CA ALA A 57 -0.91 1.33 -5.92
C ALA A 57 -0.62 2.17 -4.67
N LEU A 58 -0.29 1.49 -3.57
CA LEU A 58 -0.10 2.06 -2.25
C LEU A 58 1.28 1.72 -1.69
N ARG A 59 1.87 2.70 -1.02
CA ARG A 59 3.00 2.52 -0.11
C ARG A 59 2.50 2.51 1.32
N PHE A 60 2.81 1.46 2.08
CA PHE A 60 2.44 1.39 3.49
C PHE A 60 3.34 2.30 4.35
N VAL A 61 2.73 3.26 5.04
CA VAL A 61 3.43 4.24 5.87
C VAL A 61 3.46 3.81 7.34
N GLY A 62 2.42 3.12 7.80
CA GLY A 62 2.35 2.63 9.17
C GLY A 62 0.92 2.40 9.64
N PHE A 63 0.79 2.01 10.90
CA PHE A 63 -0.52 1.82 11.50
C PHE A 63 -0.56 2.40 12.92
N LYS A 64 -1.77 2.68 13.38
CA LYS A 64 -2.07 3.03 14.77
C LYS A 64 -3.26 2.19 15.22
N SER A 65 -3.19 1.66 16.43
CA SER A 65 -4.35 1.05 17.08
C SER A 65 -5.18 2.12 17.78
N GLU A 66 -6.49 2.13 17.52
CA GLU A 66 -7.48 2.98 18.17
C GLU A 66 -8.61 2.09 18.69
N ASP A 67 -8.61 1.83 20.00
CA ASP A 67 -9.52 0.90 20.68
C ASP A 67 -9.52 -0.49 19.99
N ASP A 68 -10.66 -0.88 19.39
CA ASP A 68 -10.87 -2.16 18.68
C ASP A 68 -10.52 -2.09 17.18
N TRP A 69 -9.97 -0.96 16.72
CA TRP A 69 -9.71 -0.68 15.31
C TRP A 69 -8.23 -0.45 15.04
N THR A 70 -7.83 -0.77 13.81
CA THR A 70 -6.51 -0.47 13.28
C THR A 70 -6.64 0.56 12.16
N VAL A 71 -6.01 1.71 12.35
CA VAL A 71 -5.88 2.75 11.33
C VAL A 71 -4.62 2.48 10.54
N LEU A 72 -4.79 2.02 9.31
CA LEU A 72 -3.71 1.80 8.34
C LEU A 72 -3.50 3.08 7.55
N SER A 73 -2.27 3.57 7.50
CA SER A 73 -1.89 4.76 6.74
C SER A 73 -1.08 4.35 5.51
N PHE A 74 -1.52 4.81 4.35
CA PHE A 74 -0.86 4.59 3.08
C PHE A 74 -0.65 5.91 2.35
N GLU A 75 0.30 5.87 1.44
CA GLU A 75 0.54 6.91 0.45
C GLU A 75 0.24 6.33 -0.92
N VAL A 76 -0.56 7.04 -1.71
CA VAL A 76 -0.88 6.67 -3.08
C VAL A 76 0.33 6.97 -3.95
N ILE A 77 0.89 5.94 -4.59
CA ILE A 77 2.15 6.08 -5.33
C ILE A 77 2.02 7.06 -6.51
N GLU A 78 0.84 7.11 -7.14
CA GLU A 78 0.61 7.94 -8.33
C GLU A 78 0.39 9.42 -8.01
N THR A 79 -0.20 9.73 -6.86
CA THR A 79 -0.62 11.10 -6.51
C THR A 79 0.12 11.68 -5.30
N ASP A 80 0.91 10.89 -4.59
CA ASP A 80 1.53 11.24 -3.29
C ASP A 80 0.49 11.63 -2.21
N GLU A 81 -0.77 11.26 -2.42
CA GLU A 81 -1.85 11.53 -1.47
C GLU A 81 -1.84 10.52 -0.33
N TYR A 82 -2.12 10.99 0.88
CA TYR A 82 -2.26 10.12 2.04
C TYR A 82 -3.68 9.62 2.19
N VAL A 83 -3.83 8.30 2.23
CA VAL A 83 -5.11 7.63 2.52
C VAL A 83 -5.02 6.87 3.83
N ARG A 84 -6.11 6.91 4.60
CA ARG A 84 -6.23 6.20 5.87
C ARG A 84 -7.40 5.25 5.81
N VAL A 85 -7.13 3.99 6.09
CA VAL A 85 -8.10 2.90 6.07
C VAL A 85 -8.27 2.35 7.48
N LEU A 86 -9.52 2.26 7.93
CA LEU A 86 -9.92 1.69 9.20
C LEU A 86 -10.27 0.22 8.98
N ALA A 87 -9.55 -0.68 9.65
CA ALA A 87 -9.78 -2.12 9.59
C ALA A 87 -9.93 -2.70 11.00
N HIS A 88 -10.77 -3.73 11.15
CA HIS A 88 -10.91 -4.46 12.42
C HIS A 88 -9.75 -5.41 12.70
N GLU A 89 -9.02 -5.81 11.66
CA GLU A 89 -7.95 -6.78 11.77
C GLU A 89 -6.62 -6.09 12.03
N ARG A 90 -5.86 -6.63 12.98
CA ARG A 90 -4.48 -6.20 13.20
C ARG A 90 -3.59 -6.93 12.22
N VAL A 91 -3.23 -6.24 11.14
CA VAL A 91 -2.46 -6.82 10.05
C VAL A 91 -1.05 -6.27 10.02
N SER A 92 -0.04 -7.15 9.87
CA SER A 92 1.36 -6.76 9.75
C SER A 92 1.73 -6.60 8.28
N ILE A 93 1.51 -5.40 7.74
CA ILE A 93 1.87 -5.07 6.35
C ILE A 93 3.36 -4.69 6.28
N PRO A 94 4.19 -5.38 5.48
CA PRO A 94 5.58 -4.97 5.28
C PRO A 94 5.65 -3.63 4.53
N ARG A 95 6.50 -2.70 4.99
CA ARG A 95 6.62 -1.35 4.38
C ARG A 95 7.19 -1.36 2.96
N ASP A 96 8.05 -2.31 2.67
CA ASP A 96 8.78 -2.40 1.41
C ASP A 96 8.07 -3.27 0.36
N PHE A 97 6.89 -3.80 0.70
CA PHE A 97 6.14 -4.71 -0.16
C PHE A 97 5.00 -3.96 -0.84
N PRO A 98 4.62 -4.39 -2.06
CA PRO A 98 3.56 -3.74 -2.80
C PRO A 98 2.22 -3.97 -2.09
N ALA A 99 1.46 -2.88 -1.97
CA ALA A 99 0.06 -2.90 -1.56
C ALA A 99 -0.77 -2.20 -2.64
N TYR A 100 -2.02 -2.62 -2.79
CA TYR A 100 -2.96 -2.07 -3.74
C TYR A 100 -4.31 -1.92 -3.08
N MET A 101 -5.07 -0.90 -3.44
CA MET A 101 -6.46 -0.77 -3.03
C MET A 101 -7.39 -0.62 -4.23
N LEU A 102 -8.64 -1.03 -4.07
CA LEU A 102 -9.70 -0.60 -4.97
C LEU A 102 -10.08 0.87 -4.70
N PRO A 103 -10.62 1.60 -5.69
CA PRO A 103 -11.20 2.91 -5.45
C PRO A 103 -12.30 2.81 -4.40
N TRP A 104 -12.52 3.89 -3.67
CA TRP A 104 -13.60 3.97 -2.68
C TRP A 104 -14.96 3.70 -3.35
N ASP A 105 -15.75 2.83 -2.74
CA ASP A 105 -17.13 2.64 -3.15
C ASP A 105 -18.04 3.78 -2.64
N ARG A 106 -19.34 3.72 -2.95
CA ARG A 106 -20.33 4.72 -2.51
C ARG A 106 -20.54 4.77 -0.98
N LYS A 107 -20.01 3.81 -0.24
CA LYS A 107 -20.09 3.68 1.22
C LYS A 107 -18.75 3.95 1.90
N ASP A 108 -17.79 4.55 1.18
CA ASP A 108 -16.43 4.79 1.64
C ASP A 108 -15.70 3.51 2.09
N TYR A 109 -15.99 2.39 1.43
CA TYR A 109 -15.36 1.10 1.66
C TYR A 109 -14.34 0.78 0.57
N THR A 110 -13.30 0.03 0.93
CA THR A 110 -12.26 -0.42 -0.01
C THR A 110 -11.74 -1.82 0.38
N GLU A 111 -11.25 -2.54 -0.62
CA GLU A 111 -10.45 -3.75 -0.47
C GLU A 111 -8.97 -3.38 -0.67
N ILE A 112 -8.11 -3.79 0.26
CA ILE A 112 -6.67 -3.70 0.13
C ILE A 112 -6.10 -5.10 -0.06
N GLU A 113 -5.25 -5.26 -1.07
CA GLU A 113 -4.42 -6.45 -1.25
C GLU A 113 -2.95 -6.09 -1.05
N PHE A 114 -2.22 -6.89 -0.30
CA PHE A 114 -0.79 -6.68 -0.06
C PHE A 114 -0.08 -8.03 0.02
N LEU A 115 1.23 -8.03 -0.23
CA LEU A 115 2.07 -9.22 -0.07
C LEU A 115 2.66 -9.26 1.34
N ASP A 116 2.64 -10.45 1.95
CA ASP A 116 3.41 -10.70 3.17
C ASP A 116 4.90 -10.96 2.88
N ARG A 117 5.68 -11.19 3.94
CA ARG A 117 7.12 -11.52 3.80
C ARG A 117 7.37 -12.85 3.08
N GLY A 118 6.40 -13.75 3.06
CA GLY A 118 6.44 -15.00 2.30
C GLY A 118 5.98 -14.85 0.86
N LEU A 119 5.76 -13.62 0.38
CA LEU A 119 5.23 -13.30 -0.96
C LEU A 119 3.83 -13.87 -1.20
N SER A 120 3.08 -14.17 -0.13
CA SER A 120 1.70 -14.62 -0.22
C SER A 120 0.77 -13.40 -0.26
N PRO A 121 -0.23 -13.39 -1.16
CA PRO A 121 -1.21 -12.31 -1.21
C PRO A 121 -2.18 -12.41 -0.04
N HIS A 122 -2.38 -11.29 0.63
CA HIS A 122 -3.37 -11.12 1.68
C HIS A 122 -4.33 -10.01 1.31
N ARG A 123 -5.58 -10.17 1.72
CA ARG A 123 -6.65 -9.21 1.47
C ARG A 123 -7.27 -8.80 2.78
N LEU A 124 -7.54 -7.51 2.91
CA LEU A 124 -8.28 -6.96 4.03
C LEU A 124 -9.26 -5.93 3.50
N TRP A 125 -10.35 -5.75 4.23
CA TRP A 125 -11.33 -4.73 3.92
C TRP A 125 -11.29 -3.63 4.96
N GLY A 126 -11.65 -2.41 4.55
CA GLY A 126 -11.74 -1.31 5.49
C GLY A 126 -12.48 -0.08 4.98
N TRP A 127 -12.75 0.80 5.93
CA TRP A 127 -13.47 2.06 5.70
C TRP A 127 -12.53 3.24 5.62
N LYS A 128 -12.94 4.30 4.94
CA LYS A 128 -12.24 5.58 4.96
C LYS A 128 -12.28 6.17 6.37
N TYR A 129 -11.11 6.45 6.94
CA TYR A 129 -10.96 6.88 8.33
C TYR A 129 -11.80 8.12 8.69
N GLY A 130 -11.88 9.11 7.79
CA GLY A 130 -12.58 10.38 8.04
C GLY A 130 -14.11 10.29 8.09
N SER A 131 -14.73 9.47 7.25
CA SER A 131 -16.19 9.35 7.20
C SER A 131 -16.73 8.47 8.32
N TYR A 132 -15.97 7.45 8.74
CA TYR A 132 -16.32 6.62 9.89
C TYR A 132 -16.17 7.38 11.22
N PHE A 133 -15.10 8.17 11.41
CA PHE A 133 -14.92 8.96 12.64
C PHE A 133 -15.92 10.10 12.78
N ALA A 134 -16.43 10.70 11.69
CA ALA A 134 -17.53 11.67 11.80
C ALA A 134 -18.77 11.04 12.46
N GLN A 135 -19.02 9.75 12.22
CA GLN A 135 -20.16 9.00 12.79
C GLN A 135 -19.84 8.39 14.17
N THR A 136 -18.59 7.99 14.41
CA THR A 136 -18.17 7.30 15.65
C THR A 136 -17.48 8.16 16.70
N ALA A 137 -16.92 9.33 16.37
CA ALA A 137 -16.38 10.26 17.36
C ALA A 137 -17.47 10.69 18.36
N ALA A 138 -18.71 10.88 17.90
CA ALA A 138 -19.86 11.08 18.77
C ALA A 138 -20.12 9.86 19.68
N GLY A 139 -19.88 8.64 19.19
CA GLY A 139 -19.95 7.39 19.97
C GLY A 139 -18.85 7.26 21.02
N CYS A 140 -17.58 7.49 20.64
CA CYS A 140 -16.42 7.40 21.53
C CYS A 140 -16.44 8.49 22.61
N LEU A 141 -16.84 9.73 22.28
CA LEU A 141 -17.03 10.78 23.29
C LEU A 141 -18.10 10.39 24.32
N ARG A 142 -19.21 9.80 23.87
CA ARG A 142 -20.27 9.29 24.75
C ARG A 142 -19.77 8.16 25.65
N ARG A 143 -19.04 7.19 25.11
CA ARG A 143 -18.47 6.09 25.91
C ARG A 143 -17.41 6.57 26.90
N ARG A 144 -16.52 7.49 26.50
CA ARG A 144 -15.50 8.06 27.39
C ARG A 144 -16.13 8.86 28.54
N ARG A 145 -17.13 9.72 28.25
CA ARG A 145 -17.90 10.41 29.29
C ARG A 145 -18.63 9.44 30.23
N ALA A 146 -19.19 8.35 29.69
CA ALA A 146 -19.84 7.33 30.50
C ALA A 146 -18.84 6.59 31.41
N GLN A 147 -17.65 6.25 30.91
CA GLN A 147 -16.59 5.61 31.70
C GLN A 147 -16.02 6.54 32.78
N GLU A 148 -15.82 7.82 32.48
CA GLU A 148 -15.40 8.84 33.46
C GLU A 148 -16.46 9.03 34.56
N ALA A 149 -17.74 9.11 34.19
CA ALA A 149 -18.84 9.19 35.15
C ALA A 149 -18.94 7.93 36.03
N GLN A 150 -18.72 6.75 35.46
CA GLN A 150 -18.70 5.48 36.20
C GLN A 150 -17.53 5.47 37.21
N ARG A 151 -16.33 5.89 36.79
CA ARG A 151 -15.14 6.00 37.65
C ARG A 151 -15.34 6.96 38.82
N GLN A 152 -15.96 8.12 38.57
CA GLN A 152 -16.26 9.10 39.62
C GLN A 152 -17.27 8.57 40.65
N ARG A 153 -18.22 7.72 40.24
CA ARG A 153 -19.19 7.08 41.14
C ARG A 153 -18.58 5.99 42.01
N THR A 154 -17.62 5.25 41.48
CA THR A 154 -16.93 4.17 42.21
C THR A 154 -15.81 4.68 43.13
N ALA A 155 -15.39 5.94 42.96
CA ALA A 155 -14.34 6.57 43.76
C ALA A 155 -14.87 7.38 44.95
N LYS A 156 -16.19 7.36 45.18
CA LYS A 156 -16.89 8.04 46.29
C LYS A 156 -17.61 7.00 47.13
#